data_AF-A0A1Y4QSE1-F1
#
_entry.id   AF-A0A1Y4QSE1-F1
#
_cell.length_a   1.000
_cell.length_b   1.000
_cell.length_c   1.000
_cell.angle_alpha   90.00
_cell.angle_beta   90.00
_cell.angle_gamma   90.00
#
_symmetry.space_group_name_H-M   'P 1'
#
loop_
_entity.id
_entity.type
_entity.pdbx_description
1 polymer ?
#
loop_
_entity_poly.entity_id
_entity_poly.type
_entity_poly.pdbx_seq_one_letter_code
_entity_poly.pdbx_strand_id
1 'polypeptide(L)'
;MNNRIMQKEIVTDSLGSLNSQIKLNQPVKEFLVLQQVYEAGIKEIRTKLEILDDEFKIKHDHNPIHHMEYRLKSLDSIVNKLKKRNLEVSLESMVENLTDIAGVRVICNYVSDVYRIAELLVKQSDIKLI
;
A
#
# COMPACT_ATOMS: atom_id res chain seq x y z
N MET A 1 5.88 24.22 28.39
CA MET A 1 4.94 23.34 27.65
C MET A 1 5.73 22.20 27.04
N ASN A 2 6.14 21.27 27.91
CA ASN A 2 6.74 19.99 27.57
C ASN A 2 5.59 18.99 27.41
N ASN A 3 5.45 18.34 26.24
CA ASN A 3 4.77 17.04 26.12
C ASN A 3 4.85 16.42 24.70
N ARG A 4 6.05 16.33 24.13
CA ARG A 4 6.29 15.46 22.95
C ARG A 4 7.38 14.41 23.13
N ILE A 5 8.28 14.57 24.10
CA ILE A 5 9.37 13.61 24.34
C ILE A 5 8.85 12.36 25.08
N MET A 6 7.94 12.52 26.04
CA MET A 6 7.32 11.38 26.75
C MET A 6 6.45 10.47 25.85
N GLN A 7 5.90 10.96 24.73
CA GLN A 7 5.05 10.11 23.88
C GLN A 7 5.85 9.18 22.97
N LYS A 8 7.12 9.48 22.69
CA LYS A 8 7.96 8.61 21.84
C LYS A 8 8.52 7.40 22.60
N GLU A 9 8.81 7.56 23.89
CA GLU A 9 9.27 6.47 24.76
C GLU A 9 8.13 5.50 25.17
N ILE A 10 6.92 6.02 25.42
CA ILE A 10 5.76 5.18 25.80
C ILE A 10 5.33 4.24 24.66
N VAL A 11 5.47 4.66 23.39
CA VAL A 11 5.13 3.82 22.23
C VAL A 11 6.18 2.75 21.97
N THR A 12 7.46 3.02 22.23
CA THR A 12 8.54 2.03 22.08
C THR A 12 8.53 0.97 23.18
N ASP A 13 8.19 1.34 24.42
CA ASP A 13 8.12 0.39 25.54
C ASP A 13 6.90 -0.55 25.47
N SER A 14 5.79 -0.08 24.89
CA SER A 14 4.61 -0.92 24.64
C SER A 14 4.82 -1.92 23.52
N LEU A 15 5.59 -1.57 22.47
CA LEU A 15 6.05 -2.52 21.45
C LEU A 15 7.08 -3.51 22.02
N GLY A 16 7.93 -3.08 22.96
CA GLY A 16 8.91 -3.92 23.65
C GLY A 16 8.27 -4.99 24.56
N SER A 17 7.19 -4.66 25.27
CA SER A 17 6.49 -5.60 26.16
C SER A 17 5.55 -6.57 25.42
N LEU A 18 5.07 -6.21 24.22
CA LEU A 18 4.32 -7.11 23.33
C LEU A 18 5.19 -8.23 22.73
N ASN A 19 6.48 -7.96 22.49
CA ASN A 19 7.40 -8.91 21.86
C ASN A 19 7.79 -10.09 22.76
N SER A 20 7.66 -9.98 24.08
CA SER A 20 8.05 -11.05 25.02
C SER A 20 6.93 -12.05 25.31
N GLN A 21 5.68 -11.76 24.95
CA GLN A 21 4.53 -12.63 25.22
C GLN A 21 4.02 -13.41 23.99
N ILE A 22 4.38 -13.01 22.77
CA ILE A 22 3.95 -13.72 21.56
C ILE A 22 5.16 -14.40 20.93
N LYS A 23 5.34 -15.70 21.19
CA LYS A 23 6.09 -16.56 20.27
C LYS A 23 5.33 -16.53 18.94
N LEU A 24 5.64 -15.56 18.09
CA LEU A 24 5.06 -15.44 16.75
C LEU A 24 5.40 -16.72 15.99
N ASN A 25 4.36 -17.50 15.66
CA ASN A 25 4.52 -18.69 14.82
C ASN A 25 5.18 -18.27 13.48
N GLN A 26 6.08 -19.09 12.95
CA GLN A 26 6.82 -18.76 11.71
C GLN A 26 5.95 -18.24 10.56
N PRO A 27 4.76 -18.82 10.27
CA PRO A 27 3.89 -18.32 9.20
C PRO A 27 3.39 -16.89 9.42
N VAL A 28 3.20 -16.47 10.68
CA VAL A 28 2.77 -15.12 11.03
C VAL A 28 3.90 -14.11 10.79
N LYS A 29 5.13 -14.51 11.08
CA LYS A 29 6.32 -13.68 10.83
C LYS A 29 6.54 -13.46 9.34
N GLU A 30 6.42 -14.51 8.54
CA GLU A 30 6.55 -14.42 7.08
C GLU A 30 5.46 -13.54 6.46
N PHE A 31 4.21 -13.66 6.95
CA PHE A 31 3.13 -12.77 6.53
C PHE A 31 3.42 -11.30 6.84
N LEU A 32 3.98 -11.01 8.03
CA LEU A 32 4.32 -9.63 8.41
C LEU A 32 5.40 -9.05 7.50
N VAL A 33 6.42 -9.83 7.16
CA VAL A 33 7.47 -9.43 6.20
C VAL A 33 6.82 -9.11 4.84
N LEU A 34 5.91 -9.95 4.38
CA LEU A 34 5.23 -9.73 3.12
C LEU A 34 4.32 -8.50 3.14
N GLN A 35 3.61 -8.23 4.25
CA GLN A 35 2.87 -6.97 4.41
C GLN A 35 3.77 -5.75 4.26
N GLN A 36 4.97 -5.77 4.86
CA GLN A 36 5.93 -4.66 4.72
C GLN A 36 6.33 -4.42 3.26
N VAL A 37 6.51 -5.49 2.47
CA VAL A 37 6.80 -5.39 1.03
C VAL A 37 5.65 -4.70 0.29
N TYR A 38 4.41 -5.10 0.55
CA TYR A 38 3.24 -4.47 -0.07
C TYR A 38 3.06 -3.01 0.36
N GLU A 39 3.33 -2.67 1.63
CA GLU A 39 3.32 -1.29 2.10
C GLU A 39 4.41 -0.43 1.43
N ALA A 40 5.60 -1.01 1.20
CA ALA A 40 6.66 -0.34 0.46
C ALA A 40 6.23 -0.06 -0.98
N GLY A 41 5.63 -1.03 -1.67
CA GLY A 41 5.09 -0.85 -3.01
C GLY A 41 4.00 0.22 -3.08
N ILE A 42 3.09 0.27 -2.09
CA ILE A 42 2.10 1.35 -1.98
C ILE A 42 2.77 2.72 -1.90
N LYS A 43 3.81 2.87 -1.06
CA LYS A 43 4.53 4.13 -0.91
C LYS A 43 5.20 4.55 -2.21
N GLU A 44 5.85 3.62 -2.90
CA GLU A 44 6.51 3.88 -4.18
C GLU A 44 5.53 4.40 -5.24
N ILE A 45 4.42 3.69 -5.44
CA ILE A 45 3.38 4.10 -6.40
C ILE A 45 2.76 5.44 -6.01
N ARG A 46 2.51 5.65 -4.71
CA ARG A 46 1.96 6.91 -4.21
C ARG A 46 2.91 8.08 -4.51
N THR A 47 4.20 7.93 -4.23
CA THR A 47 5.19 8.97 -4.51
C THR A 47 5.30 9.26 -6.00
N LYS A 48 5.25 8.24 -6.87
CA LYS A 48 5.22 8.44 -8.32
C LYS A 48 4.00 9.26 -8.77
N LEU A 49 2.83 8.98 -8.21
CA LEU A 49 1.59 9.71 -8.51
C LEU A 49 1.61 11.15 -7.96
N GLU A 50 2.12 11.36 -6.74
CA GLU A 50 2.32 12.69 -6.14
C GLU A 50 3.23 13.56 -7.01
N ILE A 51 4.36 13.00 -7.47
CA ILE A 51 5.29 13.71 -8.38
C ILE A 51 4.60 14.06 -9.70
N LEU A 52 3.83 13.13 -10.29
CA LEU A 52 3.09 13.41 -11.52
C LEU A 52 2.10 14.57 -11.32
N ASP A 53 1.33 14.58 -10.24
CA ASP A 53 0.38 15.67 -9.94
C ASP A 53 1.08 17.03 -9.78
N ASP A 54 2.19 17.06 -9.06
CA ASP A 54 3.00 18.28 -8.88
C ASP A 54 3.57 18.81 -10.22
N GLU A 55 4.00 17.92 -11.11
CA GLU A 55 4.47 18.31 -12.45
C GLU A 55 3.36 18.93 -13.30
N PHE A 56 2.13 18.40 -13.21
CA PHE A 56 0.97 18.95 -13.93
C PHE A 56 0.64 20.35 -13.47
N LYS A 57 0.67 20.58 -12.15
CA LYS A 57 0.44 21.91 -11.57
C LYS A 57 1.36 22.96 -12.18
N ILE A 58 2.64 22.64 -12.31
CA ILE A 58 3.65 23.58 -12.82
C ILE A 58 3.51 23.80 -14.33
N LYS A 59 3.29 22.74 -15.10
CA LYS A 59 3.30 22.80 -16.57
C LYS A 59 1.97 23.26 -17.18
N HIS A 60 0.86 23.07 -16.45
CA HIS A 60 -0.48 23.19 -17.01
C HIS A 60 -1.45 23.97 -16.11
N ASP A 61 -1.01 24.49 -14.96
CA ASP A 61 -1.85 25.22 -13.98
C ASP A 61 -3.13 24.46 -13.60
N HIS A 62 -3.04 23.11 -13.58
CA HIS A 62 -4.15 22.20 -13.31
C HIS A 62 -3.65 21.01 -12.49
N ASN A 63 -4.41 20.61 -11.45
CA ASN A 63 -4.11 19.43 -10.65
C ASN A 63 -5.06 18.29 -11.08
N PRO A 64 -4.56 17.24 -11.76
CA PRO A 64 -5.39 16.13 -12.17
C PRO A 64 -5.92 15.31 -10.98
N ILE A 65 -5.17 15.19 -9.89
CA ILE A 65 -5.53 14.38 -8.73
C ILE A 65 -6.24 15.26 -7.68
N HIS A 66 -7.45 14.86 -7.27
CA HIS A 66 -8.15 15.48 -6.14
C HIS A 66 -7.64 14.92 -4.82
N HIS A 67 -7.57 13.58 -4.70
CA HIS A 67 -6.99 12.90 -3.56
C HIS A 67 -6.66 11.44 -3.89
N MET A 68 -5.85 10.81 -3.05
CA MET A 68 -5.52 9.40 -3.14
C MET A 68 -5.85 8.68 -1.84
N GLU A 69 -6.41 7.49 -1.98
CA GLU A 69 -6.57 6.54 -0.88
C GLU A 69 -5.67 5.33 -1.13
N TYR A 70 -5.21 4.69 -0.07
CA TYR A 70 -4.50 3.44 -0.19
C TYR A 70 -5.04 2.44 0.82
N ARG A 71 -4.90 1.17 0.48
CA ARG A 71 -5.39 0.08 1.30
C ARG A 71 -4.46 -1.12 1.17
N LEU A 72 -4.14 -1.69 2.32
CA LEU A 72 -3.62 -3.04 2.43
C LEU A 72 -4.76 -3.98 2.83
N LYS A 73 -4.91 -5.10 2.13
CA LYS A 73 -5.92 -6.11 2.44
C LYS A 73 -5.59 -6.80 3.76
N SER A 74 -6.59 -6.98 4.63
CA SER A 74 -6.38 -7.71 5.90
C SER A 74 -6.14 -9.20 5.64
N LEU A 75 -5.42 -9.86 6.56
CA LEU A 75 -5.18 -11.31 6.49
C LEU A 75 -6.48 -12.10 6.34
N ASP A 76 -7.50 -11.78 7.14
CA ASP A 76 -8.81 -12.46 7.05
C ASP A 76 -9.44 -12.29 5.67
N SER A 77 -9.34 -11.10 5.08
CA SER A 77 -9.87 -10.83 3.74
C SER A 77 -9.10 -11.57 2.65
N ILE A 78 -7.79 -11.76 2.82
CA ILE A 78 -6.92 -12.54 1.93
C ILE A 78 -7.31 -14.02 1.99
N VAL A 79 -7.34 -14.60 3.19
CA VAL A 79 -7.69 -16.01 3.43
C VAL A 79 -9.09 -16.30 2.90
N ASN A 80 -10.06 -15.44 3.17
CA ASN A 80 -11.42 -15.60 2.67
C ASN A 80 -11.49 -15.51 1.14
N LYS A 81 -10.65 -14.69 0.50
CA LYS A 81 -10.62 -14.57 -0.96
C LYS A 81 -10.00 -15.80 -1.63
N LEU A 82 -8.94 -16.37 -1.04
CA LEU A 82 -8.35 -17.64 -1.49
C LEU A 82 -9.34 -18.80 -1.37
N LYS A 83 -9.99 -18.93 -0.20
CA LYS A 83 -11.02 -19.95 0.04
C LYS A 83 -12.19 -19.83 -0.92
N LYS A 84 -12.70 -18.61 -1.18
CA LYS A 84 -13.77 -18.37 -2.17
C LYS A 84 -13.39 -18.76 -3.59
N ARG A 85 -12.10 -18.82 -3.90
CA ARG A 85 -11.56 -19.22 -5.21
C ARG A 85 -11.07 -20.67 -5.24
N ASN A 86 -11.30 -21.44 -4.18
CA ASN A 86 -10.79 -22.81 -4.01
C ASN A 86 -9.26 -22.91 -4.21
N LEU A 87 -8.52 -21.88 -3.77
CA LEU A 87 -7.07 -21.85 -3.80
C LEU A 87 -6.48 -22.28 -2.46
N GLU A 88 -5.25 -22.79 -2.49
CA GLU A 88 -4.50 -23.13 -1.28
C GLU A 88 -4.26 -21.87 -0.43
N VAL A 89 -4.36 -22.03 0.90
CA VAL A 89 -4.06 -20.96 1.86
C VAL A 89 -2.58 -21.03 2.21
N SER A 90 -1.75 -20.52 1.31
CA SER A 90 -0.30 -20.38 1.46
C SER A 90 0.16 -18.97 1.07
N LEU A 91 1.39 -18.59 1.45
CA LEU A 91 1.94 -17.28 1.09
C LEU A 91 2.22 -17.19 -0.41
N GLU A 92 2.67 -18.29 -1.01
CA GLU A 92 2.95 -18.44 -2.43
C GLU A 92 1.67 -18.25 -3.24
N SER A 93 0.61 -19.00 -2.89
CA SER A 93 -0.70 -18.91 -3.52
C SER A 93 -1.28 -17.50 -3.43
N MET A 94 -1.08 -16.81 -2.31
CA MET A 94 -1.49 -15.41 -2.17
C MET A 94 -0.78 -14.50 -3.17
N VAL A 95 0.56 -14.57 -3.26
CA VAL A 95 1.36 -13.68 -4.13
C VAL A 95 1.06 -13.92 -5.60
N GLU A 96 0.87 -15.17 -6.00
CA GLU A 96 0.64 -15.53 -7.41
C GLU A 96 -0.78 -15.23 -7.89
N ASN A 97 -1.79 -15.39 -7.02
CA ASN A 97 -3.19 -15.40 -7.45
C ASN A 97 -3.99 -14.15 -7.08
N LEU A 98 -3.50 -13.30 -6.16
CA LEU A 98 -4.22 -12.11 -5.71
C LEU A 98 -3.54 -10.82 -6.18
N THR A 99 -4.26 -10.06 -7.01
CA THR A 99 -3.78 -8.78 -7.56
C THR A 99 -4.12 -7.56 -6.70
N ASP A 100 -5.02 -7.70 -5.71
CA ASP A 100 -5.57 -6.59 -4.91
C ASP A 100 -5.15 -6.65 -3.43
N ILE A 101 -3.95 -7.16 -3.15
CA ILE A 101 -3.40 -7.17 -1.78
C ILE A 101 -3.02 -5.74 -1.37
N ALA A 102 -2.27 -5.06 -2.23
CA ALA A 102 -2.02 -3.63 -2.16
C ALA A 102 -2.84 -2.91 -3.22
N GLY A 103 -3.54 -1.84 -2.84
CA GLY A 103 -4.29 -1.02 -3.78
C GLY A 103 -4.13 0.46 -3.47
N VAL A 104 -3.91 1.24 -4.53
CA VAL A 104 -3.98 2.71 -4.50
C VAL A 104 -5.17 3.13 -5.35
N ARG A 105 -6.06 3.94 -4.78
CA ARG A 105 -7.18 4.54 -5.47
C ARG A 105 -6.87 6.01 -5.70
N VAL A 106 -6.90 6.41 -6.97
CA VAL A 106 -6.70 7.81 -7.38
C VAL A 106 -8.06 8.39 -7.74
N ILE A 107 -8.43 9.49 -7.09
CA ILE A 107 -9.64 10.24 -7.38
C ILE A 107 -9.21 11.48 -8.15
N CYS A 108 -9.65 11.59 -9.40
CA CYS A 108 -9.33 12.72 -10.27
C CYS A 108 -10.46 13.74 -10.33
N ASN A 109 -10.14 14.98 -10.72
CA ASN A 109 -11.12 16.06 -10.88
C ASN A 109 -11.99 15.89 -12.13
N TYR A 110 -11.41 15.43 -13.24
CA TYR A 110 -12.12 15.21 -14.50
C TYR A 110 -11.87 13.81 -15.06
N VAL A 111 -12.79 13.34 -15.91
CA VAL A 111 -12.67 12.04 -16.59
C VAL A 111 -11.42 11.99 -17.48
N SER A 112 -11.07 13.09 -18.15
CA SER A 112 -9.86 13.19 -18.96
C SER A 112 -8.57 12.97 -18.16
N ASP A 113 -8.55 13.41 -16.90
CA ASP A 113 -7.39 13.29 -16.02
C ASP A 113 -7.09 11.83 -15.66
N VAL A 114 -8.14 11.00 -15.56
CA VAL A 114 -7.99 9.55 -15.29
C VAL A 114 -7.13 8.91 -16.37
N TYR A 115 -7.47 9.15 -17.64
CA TYR A 115 -6.72 8.59 -18.77
C TYR A 115 -5.31 9.18 -18.88
N ARG A 116 -5.17 10.48 -18.59
CA ARG A 116 -3.89 11.17 -18.66
C ARG A 116 -2.89 10.66 -17.62
N ILE A 117 -3.34 10.52 -16.37
CA ILE A 117 -2.53 9.96 -15.28
C ILE A 117 -2.20 8.50 -15.54
N ALA A 118 -3.17 7.71 -16.00
CA ALA A 118 -2.94 6.30 -16.34
C ALA A 118 -1.88 6.15 -17.44
N GLU A 119 -1.96 6.95 -18.51
CA GLU A 119 -0.98 6.94 -19.60
C GLU A 119 0.43 7.28 -19.11
N LEU A 120 0.56 8.31 -18.28
CA LEU A 120 1.86 8.76 -17.78
C LEU A 120 2.47 7.80 -16.76
N LEU A 121 1.63 7.18 -15.94
CA LEU A 121 2.06 6.15 -15.00
C LEU A 121 2.60 4.93 -15.78
N VAL A 122 1.87 4.45 -16.79
CA VAL A 122 2.27 3.28 -17.59
C VAL A 122 3.48 3.57 -18.50
N LYS A 123 3.78 4.84 -18.80
CA LYS A 123 5.00 5.23 -19.54
C LYS A 123 6.29 5.09 -18.73
N GLN A 124 6.22 4.95 -17.41
CA GLN A 124 7.40 4.75 -16.58
C GLN A 124 8.00 3.36 -16.83
N SER A 125 9.34 3.28 -16.92
CA SER A 125 10.05 2.05 -17.31
C SER A 125 9.89 0.88 -16.34
N ASP A 126 9.54 1.18 -15.09
CA ASP A 126 9.36 0.23 -13.98
C ASP A 126 7.88 -0.12 -13.72
N ILE A 127 6.95 0.35 -14.57
CA ILE A 127 5.53 0.06 -14.46
C ILE A 127 5.08 -0.78 -15.67
N LYS A 128 4.36 -1.87 -15.38
CA LYS A 128 3.78 -2.74 -16.40
C LYS A 128 2.28 -2.85 -16.21
N LEU A 129 1.54 -2.56 -17.27
CA LEU A 129 0.11 -2.87 -17.35
C LEU A 129 -0.06 -4.37 -17.66
N ILE A 130 -0.88 -5.07 -16.87
CA ILE A 130 -1.17 -6.52 -16.97
C ILE A 130 -2.57 -6.72 -17.51
#